data_AF-A0A2X1Q306-F1
#
_entry.id   AF-A0A2X1Q306-F1
#
_cell.length_a   1.000
_cell.length_b   1.000
_cell.length_c   1.000
_cell.angle_alpha   90.00
_cell.angle_beta   90.00
_cell.angle_gamma   90.00
#
_symmetry.space_group_name_H-M   'P 1'
#
loop_
_entity.id
_entity.type
_entity.pdbx_description
1 polymer ?
#
loop_
_entity_poly.entity_id
_entity_poly.type
_entity_poly.pdbx_seq_one_letter_code
_entity_poly.pdbx_strand_id
1 'polypeptide(L)' 'MQNKGINGNFAQILAEIKERDFRDRNREVAPLKPADDALLLDSTTLSIDEVIDQALAYIQEKVSVLI' A
#
# COMPACT_ATOMS: atom_id res chain seq x y z
N MET A 1 -6.21 -1.24 -19.68
CA MET A 1 -6.97 -2.13 -18.78
C MET A 1 -8.46 -2.07 -19.13
N GLN A 2 -8.82 -2.59 -20.29
CA GLN A 2 -10.21 -2.82 -20.65
C GLN A 2 -10.46 -4.32 -20.54
N ASN A 3 -11.63 -4.68 -20.02
CA ASN A 3 -12.19 -6.03 -19.96
C ASN A 3 -12.12 -6.79 -18.61
N LYS A 4 -12.67 -6.18 -17.55
CA LYS A 4 -13.61 -6.91 -16.67
C LYS A 4 -14.88 -6.08 -16.62
N GLY A 5 -15.98 -6.60 -17.17
CA GLY A 5 -17.28 -5.96 -17.27
C GLY A 5 -17.97 -5.74 -15.93
N ILE A 6 -17.32 -5.00 -15.03
CA ILE A 6 -17.93 -4.51 -13.82
C ILE A 6 -18.37 -3.10 -14.15
N ASN A 7 -19.67 -2.90 -14.31
CA ASN A 7 -20.30 -1.59 -14.22
C ASN A 7 -20.24 -1.16 -12.75
N GLY A 8 -19.01 -1.03 -12.25
CA GLY A 8 -18.70 -0.92 -10.83
C GLY A 8 -19.02 0.49 -10.40
N ASN A 9 -20.09 0.64 -9.63
CA ASN A 9 -20.39 1.91 -9.02
C ASN A 9 -19.17 2.31 -8.16
N PHE A 10 -18.50 3.39 -8.57
CA PHE A 10 -17.32 3.91 -7.86
C PHE A 10 -17.59 4.07 -6.36
N ALA A 11 -18.79 4.54 -5.99
CA ALA A 11 -19.17 4.72 -4.59
C ALA A 11 -19.27 3.38 -3.84
N GLN A 12 -19.75 2.33 -4.52
CA GLN A 12 -19.81 0.98 -3.93
C GLN A 12 -18.41 0.43 -3.70
N ILE A 13 -17.53 0.48 -4.72
CA ILE A 13 -16.15 -0.01 -4.60
C ILE A 13 -15.41 0.74 -3.50
N LEU A 14 -15.58 2.06 -3.43
CA LEU A 14 -14.98 2.88 -2.38
C LEU A 14 -15.50 2.49 -0.97
N ALA A 15 -16.80 2.23 -0.83
CA ALA A 15 -17.37 1.80 0.45
C ALA A 15 -16.82 0.43 0.88
N GLU A 16 -16.74 -0.53 -0.06
CA GLU A 16 -16.18 -1.86 0.20
C GLU A 16 -14.71 -1.81 0.62
N ILE A 17 -13.90 -0.97 -0.04
CA ILE A 17 -12.49 -0.76 0.33
C ILE A 17 -12.38 -0.16 1.75
N LYS A 18 -13.15 0.89 2.05
CA LYS A 18 -13.12 1.54 3.36
C LYS A 18 -13.52 0.60 4.49
N GLU A 19 -14.57 -0.19 4.28
CA GLU A 19 -15.05 -1.17 5.26
C GLU A 19 -14.00 -2.26 5.52
N ARG A 20 -13.35 -2.77 4.46
CA ARG A 20 -12.25 -3.72 4.59
C ARG A 20 -11.08 -3.12 5.37
N ASP A 21 -10.64 -1.92 5.00
CA ASP A 21 -9.50 -1.27 5.64
C ASP A 21 -9.79 -0.94 7.12
N PHE A 22 -11.03 -0.57 7.46
CA PHE A 22 -11.46 -0.39 8.85
C PHE A 22 -11.36 -1.71 9.63
N ARG A 23 -11.88 -2.80 9.08
CA ARG A 23 -11.81 -4.13 9.72
C ARG A 23 -10.36 -4.59 9.91
N ASP A 24 -9.52 -4.42 8.90
CA ASP A 24 -8.12 -4.84 8.93
C ASP A 24 -7.29 -4.05 9.94
N ARG A 25 -7.60 -2.76 10.15
CA ARG A 25 -6.95 -1.93 11.18
C ARG A 25 -7.39 -2.26 12.60
N ASN A 26 -8.64 -2.70 12.80
CA ASN A 26 -9.23 -2.94 14.11
C ASN A 26 -9.25 -4.41 14.54
N ARG A 27 -8.72 -5.34 13.73
CA ARG A 27 -8.68 -6.76 14.13
C ARG A 27 -7.78 -6.97 15.35
N GLU A 28 -8.24 -7.80 16.29
CA GLU A 28 -7.51 -8.08 17.54
C GLU A 28 -6.18 -8.80 17.30
N VAL A 29 -6.12 -9.63 16.26
CA VAL A 29 -4.93 -10.43 15.92
C VAL A 29 -4.27 -9.88 14.65
N ALA A 30 -2.98 -9.53 14.77
CA ALA A 30 -2.13 -9.03 13.69
C ALA A 30 -2.68 -7.78 12.95
N PRO A 31 -3.14 -6.70 13.61
CA PRO A 31 -3.76 -5.56 12.94
C PRO A 31 -2.91 -4.94 11.82
N LEU A 32 -3.58 -4.34 10.83
CA LEU A 32 -2.92 -3.58 9.76
C LEU A 32 -2.31 -2.29 10.34
N LYS A 33 -1.08 -2.39 10.82
CA LYS A 33 -0.26 -1.29 11.34
C LYS A 33 1.16 -1.39 10.74
N PRO A 34 1.76 -0.29 10.30
CA PRO A 34 3.18 -0.29 9.92
C PRO A 34 4.05 -0.68 11.13
N ALA A 35 5.15 -1.38 10.88
CA ALA A 35 6.17 -1.64 11.89
C ALA A 35 6.88 -0.33 12.28
N ASP A 36 7.48 -0.28 13.47
CA ASP A 36 8.09 0.94 13.99
C ASP A 36 9.34 1.37 13.18
N ASP A 37 9.97 0.44 12.46
CA ASP A 37 11.12 0.64 11.59
C ASP A 37 10.77 0.59 10.09
N ALA A 38 9.48 0.51 9.75
CA ALA A 38 9.02 0.46 8.37
C ALA A 38 9.17 1.82 7.68
N LEU A 39 9.60 1.80 6.42
CA LEU A 39 9.45 2.94 5.52
C LEU A 39 7.97 3.10 5.15
N LEU A 40 7.38 4.25 5.46
CA LEU A 40 6.07 4.62 4.95
C LEU A 40 6.20 5.19 3.54
N LEU A 41 5.80 4.42 2.54
CA LEU A 41 5.82 4.81 1.13
C LEU A 41 4.38 5.12 0.65
N ASP A 42 4.03 6.41 0.54
CA ASP A 42 2.75 6.84 -0.01
C ASP A 42 2.83 6.99 -1.54
N SER A 43 2.11 6.15 -2.27
CA SER A 43 2.09 6.12 -3.73
C SER A 43 0.95 6.92 -4.36
N THR A 44 0.18 7.70 -3.59
CA THR A 44 -1.03 8.41 -4.06
C THR A 44 -0.78 9.25 -5.32
N THR A 45 0.40 9.85 -5.45
CA THR A 45 0.76 10.72 -6.59
C THR A 45 1.94 10.20 -7.40
N LEU A 46 2.39 8.97 -7.13
CA LEU A 46 3.56 8.39 -7.77
C LEU A 46 3.17 7.49 -8.93
N SER A 47 3.97 7.53 -9.98
CA SER A 47 3.99 6.49 -11.01
C SER A 47 4.56 5.18 -10.46
N ILE A 48 4.32 4.09 -11.18
CA ILE A 48 4.83 2.76 -10.81
C ILE A 48 6.38 2.78 -10.74
N ASP A 49 7.03 3.44 -11.70
CA ASP A 49 8.50 3.49 -11.75
C ASP A 49 9.06 4.29 -10.56
N GLU A 50 8.45 5.43 -10.20
CA GLU A 50 8.85 6.22 -9.03
C GLU A 50 8.70 5.46 -7.70
N VAL A 51 7.66 4.65 -7.57
CA VAL A 51 7.46 3.77 -6.40
C VAL A 51 8.59 2.74 -6.31
N ILE A 52 8.94 2.12 -7.43
CA ILE A 52 10.01 1.12 -7.51
C ILE A 52 11.35 1.75 -7.16
N ASP A 53 11.67 2.90 -7.74
CA ASP A 53 12.92 3.60 -7.52
C ASP A 53 13.10 4.00 -6.05
N GLN A 54 12.05 4.54 -5.42
CA GLN A 54 12.10 4.88 -3.99
C GLN A 54 12.28 3.66 -3.09
N ALA A 55 11.57 2.56 -3.38
CA ALA A 55 11.71 1.32 -2.63
C ALA A 55 13.13 0.74 -2.76
N LEU A 56 13.69 0.72 -3.97
CA LEU A 56 15.05 0.23 -4.21
C LEU A 56 16.12 1.10 -3.55
N ALA A 57 15.98 2.42 -3.59
CA ALA A 57 16.89 3.34 -2.93
C ALA A 57 16.94 3.10 -1.41
N TYR A 58 15.78 2.93 -0.77
CA TYR A 58 15.72 2.62 0.66
C TYR A 58 16.36 1.27 1.00
N ILE A 59 16.09 0.24 0.19
CA ILE A 59 16.71 -1.09 0.38
C ILE A 59 18.23 -0.99 0.25
N GLN A 60 18.74 -0.26 -0.75
CA GLN A 60 20.18 -0.06 -0.91
C GLN A 60 20.79 0.67 0.28
N GLU A 61 20.18 1.72 0.80
CA GLU A 61 20.65 2.42 2.00
C GLU A 61 20.77 1.46 3.19
N LYS A 62 19.74 0.64 3.44
CA LYS A 62 19.72 -0.28 4.59
C LYS A 62 20.67 -1.46 4.45
N VAL A 63 20.85 -1.99 3.23
CA VAL A 63 21.73 -3.14 2.98
C VAL A 63 23.20 -2.72 2.88
N SER A 64 23.50 -1.56 2.30
CA SER A 64 24.89 -1.10 2.12
C SER A 64 25.57 -0.73 3.43
N VAL A 65 24.81 -0.40 4.47
CA VAL A 65 25.33 -0.13 5.83
C VAL A 65 25.69 -1.43 6.57
N LEU A 66 25.34 -2.60 6.02
CA LEU A 66 25.52 -3.91 6.64
C LEU A 66 26.75 -4.70 6.15
N ILE A 67 27.64 -4.08 5.36
CA ILE A 67 28.95 -4.64 4.93
C ILE A 67 30.05 -3.69 5.37
#